data_AF-A0A0B1THN3-F1
#
_entry.id   AF-A0A0B1THN3-F1
#
_cell.length_a   1.000
_cell.length_b   1.000
_cell.length_c   1.000
_cell.angle_alpha   90.00
_cell.angle_beta   90.00
_cell.angle_gamma   90.00
#
_symmetry.space_group_name_H-M   'P 1'
#
loop_
_entity.id
_entity.type
_entity.pdbx_description
1 polymer ?
#
loop_
_entity_poly.entity_id
_entity_poly.type
_entity_poly.pdbx_seq_one_letter_code
_entity_poly.pdbx_strand_id
1 'polypeptide(L)'
;MEKTDGRPKTYETREIPSAGDSGGGVTAKLKGRHYIVGIVSYGTACDKLLNGRLPKAQVMTDLRYYTADIDTVIGLQAEDRERRWRRDLTKQKKP
;
A
#
# COMPACT_ATOMS: atom_id res chain seq x y z
N MET A 1 0.40 -22.74 17.13
CA MET A 1 -0.91 -22.47 16.48
C MET A 1 -1.28 -21.04 16.82
N GLU A 2 -0.91 -20.07 15.99
CA GLU A 2 -1.05 -18.64 16.31
C GLU A 2 -2.26 -18.05 15.57
N LYS A 3 -3.23 -17.53 16.32
CA LYS A 3 -4.42 -16.86 15.80
C LYS A 3 -4.01 -15.46 15.33
N THR A 4 -4.26 -15.12 14.08
CA THR A 4 -4.06 -13.77 13.55
C THR A 4 -5.39 -13.02 13.60
N ASP A 5 -5.41 -11.89 14.30
CA ASP A 5 -6.53 -10.96 14.29
C ASP A 5 -6.60 -10.30 12.91
N GLY A 6 -7.78 -10.19 12.33
CA GLY A 6 -7.99 -9.79 10.93
C GLY A 6 -7.63 -8.34 10.57
N ARG A 7 -6.66 -7.72 11.25
CA ARG A 7 -6.13 -6.40 10.88
C ARG A 7 -5.07 -6.58 9.78
N PRO A 8 -5.06 -5.73 8.75
CA PRO A 8 -3.93 -5.67 7.82
C PRO A 8 -2.68 -5.39 8.66
N LYS A 9 -1.76 -6.35 8.71
CA LYS A 9 -0.42 -6.10 9.25
C LYS A 9 0.25 -5.12 8.28
N THR A 10 0.17 -3.83 8.59
CA THR A 10 1.13 -2.87 8.06
C THR A 10 2.48 -3.37 8.52
N TYR A 11 3.31 -3.77 7.57
CA TYR A 11 4.71 -4.01 7.84
C TYR A 11 5.28 -2.69 8.33
N GLU A 12 5.40 -2.53 9.64
CA GLU A 12 6.30 -1.55 10.21
C GLU A 12 7.70 -2.02 9.85
N THR A 13 8.18 -1.61 8.68
CA THR A 13 9.59 -1.71 8.37
C THR A 13 10.28 -0.90 9.46
N ARG A 14 11.13 -1.54 10.27
CA ARG A 14 12.05 -0.86 11.21
C ARG A 14 13.03 0.08 10.50
N GLU A 15 13.02 0.07 9.17
CA GLU A 15 13.79 0.94 8.31
C GLU A 15 12.97 2.21 8.03
N ILE A 16 13.62 3.34 8.24
CA ILE A 16 12.98 4.63 8.06
C ILE A 16 13.15 5.03 6.59
N PRO A 17 12.05 5.33 5.86
CA PRO A 17 12.13 5.82 4.50
C PRO A 17 13.08 7.02 4.38
N SER A 18 13.95 6.95 3.38
CA SER A 18 14.92 7.97 3.03
C SER A 18 14.42 8.87 1.92
N ALA A 19 15.17 9.95 1.66
CA ALA A 19 14.84 10.86 0.56
C ALA A 19 14.74 10.12 -0.79
N GLY A 20 15.55 9.08 -0.99
CA GLY A 20 15.54 8.25 -2.19
C GLY A 20 14.33 7.31 -2.30
N ASP A 21 13.60 7.08 -1.21
CA ASP A 21 12.40 6.23 -1.21
C ASP A 21 11.12 7.01 -1.56
N SER A 22 11.22 8.34 -1.70
CA SER A 22 10.09 9.19 -2.10
C SER A 22 9.52 8.74 -3.44
N GLY A 23 8.20 8.56 -3.52
CA GLY A 23 7.52 7.98 -4.69
C GLY A 23 7.46 6.44 -4.70
N GLY A 24 8.16 5.77 -3.79
CA GLY A 24 8.08 4.33 -3.61
C GLY A 24 6.72 3.84 -3.09
N GLY A 25 6.36 2.59 -3.40
CA GLY A 25 5.09 2.00 -2.98
C GLY A 25 5.13 1.45 -1.56
N VAL A 26 4.22 1.91 -0.71
CA VAL A 26 3.92 1.28 0.59
C VAL A 26 3.04 0.06 0.33
N THR A 27 3.48 -1.13 0.77
CA THR A 27 2.79 -2.39 0.44
C THR A 27 2.19 -3.10 1.65
N ALA A 28 1.08 -3.79 1.41
CA ALA A 28 0.47 -4.74 2.33
C ALA A 28 0.31 -6.10 1.66
N LYS A 29 0.50 -7.19 2.41
CA LYS A 29 0.32 -8.55 1.90
C LYS A 29 -1.02 -9.08 2.37
N LEU A 30 -1.83 -9.52 1.42
CA LEU A 30 -3.10 -10.15 1.69
C LEU A 30 -3.23 -11.42 0.86
N LYS A 31 -3.47 -12.55 1.52
CA LYS A 31 -3.63 -13.87 0.88
C LYS A 31 -2.51 -14.23 -0.11
N GLY A 32 -1.26 -14.00 0.28
CA GLY A 32 -0.08 -14.33 -0.53
C GLY A 32 0.27 -13.31 -1.63
N ARG A 33 -0.54 -12.26 -1.84
CA ARG A 33 -0.29 -11.21 -2.83
C ARG A 33 0.06 -9.89 -2.16
N HIS A 34 0.97 -9.12 -2.76
CA HIS A 34 1.29 -7.76 -2.34
C HIS A 34 0.43 -6.74 -3.08
N TYR A 35 -0.05 -5.74 -2.35
CA TYR A 35 -0.85 -4.63 -2.85
C TYR A 35 -0.19 -3.33 -2.42
N ILE A 36 -0.11 -2.36 -3.34
CA ILE A 36 0.31 -1.00 -2.99
C ILE A 36 -0.90 -0.30 -2.38
N VAL A 37 -0.74 0.22 -1.16
CA VAL A 37 -1.80 0.90 -0.41
C VAL A 37 -1.54 2.41 -0.27
N GLY A 38 -0.30 2.83 -0.44
CA GLY A 38 0.09 4.23 -0.41
C GLY A 38 1.39 4.49 -1.16
N ILE A 39 1.70 5.75 -1.40
CA ILE A 39 2.97 6.20 -1.99
C ILE A 39 3.74 6.98 -0.94
N VAL A 40 5.02 6.64 -0.72
CA VAL A 40 5.91 7.39 0.19
C VAL A 40 5.97 8.84 -0.28
N SER A 41 5.65 9.79 0.61
CA SER A 41 5.55 11.21 0.26
C SER A 41 6.59 12.06 0.97
N TYR A 42 6.48 12.21 2.29
CA TYR A 42 7.43 13.01 3.06
C TYR A 42 7.47 12.55 4.52
N GLY A 43 8.55 12.93 5.21
CA GLY A 43 8.75 12.60 6.61
C GLY A 43 9.93 13.36 7.20
N THR A 44 10.41 12.89 8.34
CA THR A 44 11.67 13.43 8.88
C THR A 44 12.84 12.91 8.06
N ALA A 45 13.78 13.79 7.72
CA ALA A 45 14.95 13.41 6.94
C ALA A 45 15.80 12.34 7.65
N CYS A 46 16.40 11.42 6.88
CA CYS A 46 17.16 10.29 7.43
C CYS A 46 18.33 10.71 8.33
N ASP A 47 19.09 11.72 7.91
CA ASP A 47 20.19 12.28 8.71
C ASP A 47 19.71 12.72 10.10
N LYS A 48 18.54 13.33 10.17
CA LYS A 48 17.92 13.78 11.42
C LYS A 48 17.48 12.62 12.31
N LEU A 49 17.03 11.53 11.70
CA LEU A 49 16.55 10.35 12.42
C LEU A 49 17.68 9.48 12.94
N LEU A 50 18.74 9.32 12.14
CA LEU A 50 19.99 8.69 12.58
C LEU A 50 20.62 9.43 13.76
N ASN A 51 20.39 10.74 13.85
CA ASN A 51 20.81 11.59 14.97
C ASN A 51 19.78 11.67 16.12
N GLY A 52 18.86 10.71 16.22
CA GLY A 52 17.96 10.56 17.37
C GLY A 52 16.78 11.53 17.43
N ARG A 53 16.50 12.29 16.36
CA ARG A 53 15.25 13.06 16.31
C ARG A 53 14.05 12.13 16.19
N LEU A 54 12.94 12.51 16.80
CA LEU A 54 11.70 11.77 16.67
C LEU A 54 11.24 11.76 15.20
N PRO A 55 10.77 10.62 14.68
CA PRO A 55 10.08 10.59 13.41
C PRO A 55 8.80 11.40 13.53
N LYS A 56 8.78 12.59 12.89
CA LYS A 56 7.52 13.13 12.38
C LYS A 56 6.92 12.04 11.50
N ALA A 57 5.61 11.79 11.68
CA ALA A 57 4.89 10.73 11.00
C ALA A 57 5.39 10.60 9.56
N GLN A 58 5.91 9.43 9.20
CA GLN A 58 6.25 9.13 7.82
C GLN A 58 4.92 9.12 7.05
N VAL A 59 4.71 10.13 6.21
CA VAL A 59 3.43 10.36 5.54
C VAL A 59 3.46 9.68 4.18
N MET A 60 2.37 8.98 3.89
CA MET A 60 2.11 8.40 2.58
C MET A 60 0.87 9.05 1.96
N THR A 61 0.88 9.16 0.63
CA THR A 61 -0.33 9.43 -0.14
C THR A 61 -1.20 8.18 -0.12
N ASP A 62 -2.38 8.24 0.48
CA ASP A 62 -3.32 7.13 0.54
C ASP A 62 -4.00 6.94 -0.83
N LEU A 63 -3.73 5.81 -1.48
CA LEU A 63 -4.21 5.52 -2.83
C LEU A 63 -5.73 5.37 -2.92
N ARG A 64 -6.43 5.16 -1.79
CA ARG A 64 -7.90 5.03 -1.78
C ARG A 64 -8.60 6.31 -2.26
N TYR A 65 -7.98 7.47 -2.05
CA TYR A 65 -8.55 8.76 -2.49
C TYR A 65 -8.37 9.03 -3.99
N TYR A 66 -7.49 8.29 -4.67
CA TYR A 66 -7.10 8.56 -6.06
C TYR A 66 -7.54 7.45 -7.03
N THR A 67 -8.42 6.55 -6.60
CA THR A 67 -8.79 5.37 -7.41
C THR A 67 -9.43 5.74 -8.74
N ALA A 68 -10.27 6.78 -8.78
CA ALA A 68 -10.91 7.26 -10.00
C ALA A 68 -9.91 7.92 -10.97
N ASP A 69 -8.98 8.71 -10.46
CA ASP A 69 -7.93 9.34 -11.28
C ASP A 69 -7.00 8.28 -11.88
N ILE A 70 -6.60 7.30 -11.07
CA ILE A 70 -5.78 6.18 -11.50
C ILE A 70 -6.49 5.40 -12.62
N ASP A 71 -7.76 5.08 -12.43
CA ASP A 71 -8.58 4.36 -13.39
C ASP A 71 -8.66 5.15 -14.72
N THR A 72 -8.87 6.46 -14.65
CA THR A 72 -8.85 7.35 -15.82
C THR A 72 -7.50 7.31 -16.55
N VAL A 73 -6.38 7.43 -15.84
CA VAL A 73 -5.03 7.45 -16.42
C VAL A 73 -4.67 6.12 -17.09
N ILE A 74 -5.08 5.00 -16.51
CA ILE A 74 -4.80 3.66 -17.06
C ILE A 74 -5.87 3.16 -18.04
N GLY A 75 -6.86 3.99 -18.37
CA GLY A 75 -7.93 3.67 -19.31
C GLY A 75 -8.85 2.55 -18.84
N LEU A 76 -9.08 2.43 -17.53
CA LEU A 76 -10.03 1.49 -16.94
C LEU A 76 -11.24 2.25 -16.39
N GLN A 77 -12.44 1.68 -16.55
CA GLN A 77 -13.61 2.15 -15.81
C GLN A 77 -13.84 1.31 -14.54
N ALA A 78 -14.61 1.83 -13.59
CA ALA A 78 -14.92 1.12 -12.35
C ALA A 78 -15.61 -0.23 -12.62
N GLU A 79 -16.44 -0.27 -13.67
CA GLU A 79 -17.17 -1.44 -14.17
C GLU A 79 -16.21 -2.54 -14.67
N ASP A 80 -15.07 -2.16 -15.28
CA ASP A 80 -14.05 -3.12 -15.73
C ASP A 80 -13.39 -3.82 -14.54
N ARG A 81 -13.19 -3.10 -13.44
CA ARG A 81 -12.68 -3.65 -12.17
C ARG A 81 -13.65 -4.65 -11.58
N GLU A 82 -14.93 -4.31 -11.48
CA GLU A 82 -15.95 -5.21 -10.93
C GLU A 82 -16.02 -6.51 -11.74
N ARG A 83 -16.05 -6.41 -13.08
CA ARG A 83 -16.07 -7.57 -13.98
C ARG A 83 -14.87 -8.48 -13.77
N ARG A 84 -13.68 -7.89 -13.60
CA ARG A 84 -12.43 -8.62 -13.31
C ARG A 84 -12.49 -9.31 -11.95
N TRP A 85 -12.92 -8.62 -10.90
CA TRP A 85 -13.01 -9.20 -9.55
C TRP A 85 -14.02 -10.33 -9.47
N ARG A 86 -15.20 -10.18 -10.08
CA ARG A 86 -16.20 -11.25 -10.18
C ARG A 86 -15.60 -12.49 -10.84
N ARG A 87 -14.87 -12.34 -11.95
CA ARG A 87 -14.20 -13.44 -12.63
C ARG A 87 -13.13 -14.11 -11.76
N ASP A 88 -12.36 -13.34 -11.03
CA ASP A 88 -11.28 -13.88 -10.19
C ASP A 88 -11.87 -14.61 -8.96
N LEU A 89 -12.97 -14.11 -8.40
CA LEU A 89 -13.73 -14.78 -7.33
C LEU A 89 -14.40 -16.08 -7.81
N THR A 90 -14.91 -16.14 -9.04
CA THR A 90 -15.48 -17.39 -9.58
C THR A 90 -14.40 -18.41 -9.92
N LYS A 91 -13.20 -17.99 -10.33
CA LYS A 91 -12.05 -18.89 -10.51
C LYS A 91 -11.55 -19.49 -9.21
N GLN A 92 -11.56 -18.74 -8.11
CA GLN A 92 -11.17 -19.25 -6.78
C GLN A 92 -12.19 -20.26 -6.19
N LYS A 93 -13.41 -20.32 -6.73
CA LYS A 93 -14.46 -21.26 -6.28
C LYS A 93 -14.48 -22.59 -7.01
N LYS A 94 -13.66 -22.79 -8.05
CA LYS A 94 -13.52 -24.11 -8.68
C LYS A 94 -12.57 -24.97 -7.82
N PRO A 95 -12.99 -26.19 -7.42
CA PRO A 95 -12.16 -27.09 -6.61
C PRO A 95 -10.89 -27.53 -7.36
#